data_AF-A0A059X1I5-F1
#
_entry.id   AF-A0A059X1I5-F1
#
_cell.length_a   1.000
_cell.length_b   1.000
_cell.length_c   1.000
_cell.angle_alpha   90.00
_cell.angle_beta   90.00
_cell.angle_gamma   90.00
#
_symmetry.space_group_name_H-M   'P 1'
#
loop_
_entity.id
_entity.type
_entity.pdbx_description
1 polymer ?
#
loop_
_entity_poly.entity_id
_entity_poly.type
_entity_poly.pdbx_seq_one_letter_code
_entity_poly.pdbx_strand_id
1 'polypeptide(L)'
;VGEIPQMALPPCHAFFQFYVADQKLSCQLYQRSADLFLGVPFNIASYALLTHMMAAQAGLGVGEVVWTGGDCHIYDNHVDQVALQLGREPRPYPELVLAHRDSIFDYQYEDIAILNYDPHPAIKAPVAV
;
A
#
# COMPACT_ATOMS: atom_id res chain seq x y z
N VAL A 1 -13.66 -5.95 20.10
CA VAL A 1 -14.50 -6.29 18.92
C VAL A 1 -15.96 -6.01 19.29
N GLY A 2 -16.46 -4.81 18.99
CA GLY A 2 -17.82 -4.39 19.36
C GLY A 2 -18.48 -3.44 18.35
N GLU A 3 -17.69 -2.76 17.53
CA GLU A 3 -18.19 -1.76 16.57
C GLU A 3 -18.28 -2.27 15.12
N ILE A 4 -17.83 -3.50 14.84
CA ILE A 4 -17.89 -4.08 13.48
C ILE A 4 -19.28 -3.97 12.84
N PRO A 5 -20.40 -4.21 13.55
CA PRO A 5 -21.74 -4.09 12.96
C PRO A 5 -22.14 -2.66 12.55
N GLN A 6 -21.42 -1.64 13.02
CA GLN A 6 -21.71 -0.23 12.74
C GLN A 6 -20.93 0.29 11.51
N MET A 7 -20.00 -0.49 10.97
CA MET A 7 -19.16 -0.10 9.84
C MET A 7 -19.84 -0.41 8.51
N ALA A 8 -19.72 0.50 7.53
CA ALA A 8 -20.24 0.27 6.17
C ALA A 8 -19.62 -0.98 5.54
N LEU A 9 -18.32 -1.17 5.76
CA LEU A 9 -17.59 -2.40 5.44
C LEU A 9 -16.57 -2.68 6.55
N PRO A 10 -16.45 -3.94 7.03
CA PRO A 10 -15.40 -4.29 7.99
C PRO A 10 -14.01 -4.06 7.40
N PRO A 11 -13.01 -3.61 8.18
CA PRO A 11 -11.68 -3.29 7.67
C PRO A 11 -11.04 -4.45 6.91
N CYS A 12 -10.54 -4.19 5.69
CA CYS A 12 -9.81 -5.19 4.92
C CYS A 12 -8.36 -5.32 5.42
N HIS A 13 -7.67 -4.19 5.60
CA HIS A 13 -6.34 -4.08 6.20
C HIS A 13 -6.50 -3.95 7.72
N ALA A 14 -6.57 -5.10 8.40
CA ALA A 14 -7.18 -5.21 9.73
C ALA A 14 -6.19 -5.01 10.88
N PHE A 15 -4.91 -5.33 10.67
CA PHE A 15 -3.88 -5.25 11.71
C PHE A 15 -2.52 -5.04 11.07
N PHE A 16 -1.68 -4.20 11.66
CA PHE A 16 -0.30 -4.02 11.23
C PHE A 16 0.63 -3.84 12.43
N GLN A 17 1.90 -4.17 12.24
CA GLN A 17 2.92 -4.09 13.27
C GLN A 17 4.19 -3.46 12.69
N PHE A 18 4.80 -2.56 13.46
CA PHE A 18 6.12 -2.02 13.16
C PHE A 18 7.23 -2.79 13.90
N TYR A 19 8.40 -2.82 13.30
CA TYR A 19 9.62 -3.40 13.86
C TYR A 19 10.81 -2.50 13.56
N VAL A 20 11.74 -2.39 14.52
CA VAL A 20 12.96 -1.59 14.37
C VAL A 20 14.19 -2.49 14.52
N ALA A 21 15.06 -2.45 13.52
CA ALA A 21 16.40 -3.05 13.55
C ALA A 21 17.37 -2.18 12.77
N ASP A 22 18.61 -2.07 13.23
CA ASP A 22 19.69 -1.31 12.55
C ASP A 22 19.27 0.12 12.13
N GLN A 23 18.56 0.83 13.02
CA GLN A 23 18.01 2.17 12.78
C GLN A 23 17.03 2.26 11.60
N LYS A 24 16.39 1.15 11.21
CA LYS A 24 15.39 1.09 10.14
C LYS A 24 14.05 0.57 10.65
N LEU A 25 12.97 1.20 10.18
CA LEU A 25 11.59 0.85 10.49
C LEU A 25 11.01 -0.06 9.38
N SER A 26 10.64 -1.28 9.75
CA SER A 26 9.87 -2.20 8.91
C SER A 26 8.41 -2.24 9.35
N CYS A 27 7.49 -2.56 8.43
CA CYS A 27 6.06 -2.70 8.67
C CYS A 27 5.54 -4.03 8.15
N GLN A 28 4.84 -4.80 8.98
CA GLN A 28 4.04 -5.94 8.53
C GLN A 28 2.55 -5.57 8.53
N LEU A 29 1.85 -5.83 7.43
CA LEU A 29 0.40 -5.69 7.32
C LEU A 29 -0.28 -7.06 7.22
N TYR A 30 -1.33 -7.28 8.01
CA TYR A 30 -2.29 -8.36 7.82
C TYR A 30 -3.58 -7.84 7.16
N GLN A 31 -3.87 -8.34 5.96
CA GLN A 31 -5.05 -7.99 5.18
C GLN A 31 -5.96 -9.22 5.05
N ARG A 32 -7.13 -9.20 5.69
CA ARG A 32 -8.04 -10.37 5.76
C ARG A 32 -8.61 -10.78 4.40
N SER A 33 -8.77 -9.83 3.49
CA SER A 33 -9.43 -9.99 2.19
C SER A 33 -8.82 -9.02 1.20
N ALA A 34 -8.39 -9.55 0.06
CA ALA A 34 -7.45 -8.90 -0.83
C ALA A 34 -7.85 -9.10 -2.29
N ASP A 35 -8.56 -8.09 -2.83
CA ASP A 35 -8.71 -7.90 -4.27
C ASP A 35 -7.33 -7.61 -4.87
N LEU A 36 -6.78 -8.61 -5.56
CA LEU A 36 -5.42 -8.55 -6.08
C LEU A 36 -5.23 -7.55 -7.23
N PHE A 37 -6.29 -7.21 -7.96
CA PHE A 37 -6.17 -6.34 -9.13
C PHE A 37 -6.40 -4.86 -8.80
N LEU A 38 -7.43 -4.55 -8.00
CA LEU A 38 -7.72 -3.16 -7.63
C LEU A 38 -7.21 -2.81 -6.23
N GLY A 39 -7.51 -3.62 -5.21
CA GLY A 39 -7.25 -3.26 -3.82
C GLY A 39 -5.78 -3.32 -3.43
N VAL A 40 -5.12 -4.46 -3.66
CA VAL A 40 -3.76 -4.73 -3.20
C VAL A 40 -2.72 -3.73 -3.72
N PRO A 41 -2.73 -3.29 -4.99
CA PRO A 41 -1.80 -2.25 -5.44
C PRO A 41 -1.88 -0.96 -4.62
N PHE A 42 -3.10 -0.53 -4.25
CA PHE A 42 -3.31 0.62 -3.37
C PHE A 42 -2.84 0.33 -1.94
N ASN A 43 -3.12 -0.86 -1.41
CA ASN A 43 -2.71 -1.22 -0.05
C ASN A 43 -1.18 -1.27 0.11
N ILE A 44 -0.46 -1.81 -0.88
CA ILE A 44 1.02 -1.82 -0.88
C ILE A 44 1.56 -0.38 -0.85
N ALA A 45 1.11 0.47 -1.78
CA ALA A 45 1.58 1.85 -1.84
C ALA A 45 1.22 2.66 -0.58
N SER A 46 0.01 2.46 -0.05
CA SER A 46 -0.45 3.15 1.16
C SER A 46 0.38 2.79 2.40
N TYR A 47 0.69 1.51 2.60
CA TYR A 47 1.48 1.08 3.77
C TYR A 47 2.98 1.34 3.59
N ALA A 48 3.49 1.37 2.36
CA ALA A 48 4.82 1.89 2.08
C ALA A 48 4.92 3.37 2.46
N LEU A 49 4.00 4.21 1.99
CA LEU A 49 3.96 5.63 2.34
C LEU A 49 3.84 5.84 3.85
N LEU A 50 2.92 5.12 4.53
CA LEU A 50 2.79 5.19 5.99
C LEU A 50 4.10 4.82 6.70
N THR A 51 4.80 3.79 6.22
CA THR A 51 6.09 3.38 6.80
C THR A 51 7.15 4.47 6.62
N HIS A 52 7.21 5.12 5.46
CA HIS A 52 8.09 6.28 5.24
C HIS A 52 7.75 7.45 6.17
N MET A 53 6.47 7.80 6.31
CA MET A 53 6.01 8.88 7.19
C MET A 53 6.36 8.59 8.66
N MET A 54 6.10 7.37 9.13
CA MET A 54 6.42 6.94 10.49
C MET A 54 7.94 6.92 10.74
N ALA A 55 8.73 6.43 9.78
CA ALA A 55 10.18 6.41 9.89
C ALA A 55 10.75 7.83 10.00
N ALA A 56 10.29 8.75 9.14
CA ALA A 56 10.71 10.15 9.16
C ALA A 56 10.42 10.82 10.52
N GLN A 57 9.22 10.59 11.08
CA GLN A 57 8.80 11.16 12.36
C GLN A 57 9.51 10.52 13.57
N ALA A 58 9.95 9.27 13.44
CA ALA A 58 10.73 8.57 14.46
C ALA A 58 12.25 8.78 14.33
N GLY A 59 12.73 9.51 13.32
CA GLY A 59 14.16 9.68 13.05
C GLY A 59 14.86 8.38 12.61
N LEU A 60 14.15 7.51 11.90
CA LEU A 60 14.62 6.21 11.44
C LEU A 60 14.76 6.18 9.90
N GLY A 61 15.59 5.27 9.40
CA GLY A 61 15.57 4.87 8.00
C GLY A 61 14.38 3.94 7.70
N VAL A 62 14.13 3.68 6.42
CA VAL A 62 13.10 2.73 5.98
C VAL A 62 13.66 1.32 5.84
N GLY A 63 12.91 0.34 6.35
CA GLY A 63 13.16 -1.09 6.24
C GLY A 63 12.24 -1.74 5.22
N GLU A 64 11.66 -2.88 5.59
CA GLU A 64 10.81 -3.69 4.71
C GLU A 64 9.32 -3.45 4.95
N VAL A 65 8.53 -3.60 3.89
CA VAL A 65 7.07 -3.77 4.00
C VAL A 65 6.73 -5.23 3.71
N VAL A 66 6.21 -5.94 4.72
CA VAL A 66 5.80 -7.34 4.62
C VAL A 66 4.28 -7.39 4.56
N TRP A 67 3.74 -7.78 3.42
CA TRP A 67 2.29 -7.92 3.26
C TRP A 67 1.86 -9.37 3.47
N THR A 68 0.91 -9.59 4.37
CA THR A 68 0.32 -10.89 4.70
C THR A 68 -1.16 -10.87 4.34
N GLY A 69 -1.54 -11.59 3.28
CA GLY A 69 -2.91 -11.75 2.86
C GLY A 69 -3.61 -12.95 3.52
N GLY A 70 -4.89 -12.78 3.85
CA GLY A 70 -5.81 -13.86 4.18
C GLY A 70 -6.42 -14.42 2.90
N ASP A 71 -7.68 -14.08 2.62
CA ASP A 71 -8.33 -14.41 1.34
C ASP A 71 -7.78 -13.52 0.22
N CYS A 72 -6.93 -14.08 -0.63
CA CYS A 72 -6.35 -13.41 -1.80
C CYS A 72 -7.06 -13.89 -3.06
N HIS A 73 -7.73 -12.98 -3.76
CA HIS A 73 -8.60 -13.34 -4.87
C HIS A 73 -8.50 -12.38 -6.05
N ILE A 74 -8.87 -12.89 -7.22
CA ILE A 74 -9.11 -12.13 -8.44
C ILE A 74 -10.59 -12.28 -8.74
N TYR A 75 -11.29 -11.16 -9.00
CA TYR A 75 -12.68 -11.23 -9.45
C TYR A 75 -12.75 -11.75 -10.89
N ASP A 76 -13.78 -12.54 -11.19
CA ASP A 76 -13.97 -13.15 -12.52
C ASP A 76 -14.00 -12.10 -13.65
N ASN A 77 -14.53 -10.91 -13.38
CA ASN A 77 -14.59 -9.80 -14.34
C ASN A 77 -13.27 -9.02 -14.48
N HIS A 78 -12.18 -9.45 -13.83
CA HIS A 78 -10.84 -8.86 -13.92
C HIS A 78 -9.80 -9.80 -14.58
N VAL A 79 -10.18 -11.02 -14.96
CA VAL A 79 -9.24 -12.03 -15.46
C VAL A 79 -8.48 -11.55 -16.71
N ASP A 80 -9.17 -10.93 -17.67
CA ASP A 80 -8.55 -10.41 -18.89
C ASP A 80 -7.58 -9.25 -18.60
N GLN A 81 -7.92 -8.39 -17.66
CA GLN A 81 -7.09 -7.26 -17.22
C GLN A 81 -5.82 -7.74 -16.50
N VAL A 82 -5.95 -8.74 -15.64
CA VAL A 82 -4.82 -9.39 -14.97
C VAL A 82 -3.91 -10.07 -16.00
N ALA A 83 -4.47 -10.82 -16.95
CA ALA A 83 -3.69 -11.47 -18.00
C ALA A 83 -2.91 -10.44 -18.86
N LEU A 84 -3.54 -9.32 -19.20
CA LEU A 84 -2.87 -8.21 -19.88
C LEU A 84 -1.74 -7.60 -19.04
N GLN A 85 -1.95 -7.42 -17.73
CA GLN A 85 -0.92 -6.89 -16.84
C GLN A 85 0.28 -7.84 -16.72
N LEU A 86 0.04 -9.14 -16.60
CA LEU A 86 1.07 -10.18 -16.49
C LEU A 86 1.89 -10.34 -17.78
N GLY A 87 1.37 -9.91 -18.93
CA GLY A 87 2.10 -9.88 -20.19
C GLY A 87 3.08 -8.70 -20.35
N ARG A 88 3.21 -7.83 -19.35
CA ARG A 88 4.08 -6.65 -19.38
C ARG A 88 5.36 -6.88 -18.60
N GLU A 89 6.50 -6.53 -19.19
CA GLU A 89 7.78 -6.53 -18.48
C GLU A 89 7.80 -5.45 -17.38
N PRO A 90 8.16 -5.80 -16.12
CA PRO A 90 8.34 -4.83 -15.05
C PRO A 90 9.42 -3.80 -15.38
N ARG A 91 9.23 -2.57 -14.90
CA ARG A 91 10.21 -1.47 -14.97
C ARG A 91 10.75 -1.17 -13.58
N PRO A 92 11.88 -0.45 -13.46
CA PRO A 92 12.37 0.01 -12.16
C PRO A 92 11.28 0.73 -11.36
N TYR A 93 11.27 0.53 -10.05
CA TYR A 93 10.36 1.25 -9.15
C TYR A 93 10.67 2.75 -9.13
N PRO A 94 9.66 3.60 -8.87
CA PRO A 94 9.91 5.02 -8.60
C PRO A 94 10.60 5.22 -7.24
N GLU A 95 11.03 6.45 -6.99
CA GLU A 95 11.54 6.89 -5.70
C GLU A 95 10.52 7.78 -4.99
N LEU A 96 10.24 7.50 -3.72
CA LEU A 96 9.40 8.33 -2.86
C LEU A 96 10.29 9.30 -2.06
N VAL A 97 10.07 10.59 -2.26
CA VAL A 97 10.70 11.67 -1.49
C VAL A 97 9.63 12.36 -0.65
N LEU A 98 9.89 12.51 0.64
CA LEU A 98 8.98 13.12 1.59
C LEU A 98 9.61 14.40 2.16
N ALA A 99 8.88 15.52 2.10
CA ALA A 99 9.32 16.76 2.74
C ALA A 99 9.38 16.61 4.26
N HIS A 100 10.15 17.45 4.95
CA HIS A 100 10.18 17.41 6.41
C HIS A 100 8.94 18.07 7.03
N ARG A 101 8.40 17.47 8.10
CA ARG A 101 7.32 17.99 8.93
C ARG A 101 7.58 17.71 10.40
N ASP A 102 7.06 18.55 11.29
CA ASP A 102 7.21 18.40 12.75
C ASP A 102 6.25 17.36 13.35
N SER A 103 5.16 17.05 12.64
CA SER A 103 4.17 16.05 13.03
C SER A 103 3.75 15.19 11.85
N ILE A 104 3.43 13.92 12.13
CA ILE A 104 2.85 13.01 11.12
C ILE A 104 1.51 13.52 10.58
N PHE A 105 0.79 14.35 11.35
CA PHE A 105 -0.52 14.88 10.96
C PHE A 105 -0.41 16.13 10.09
N ASP A 106 0.78 16.71 9.93
CA ASP A 106 0.99 17.94 9.17
C ASP A 106 1.28 17.70 7.68
N TYR A 107 1.57 16.45 7.30
CA TYR A 107 1.83 16.10 5.91
C TYR A 107 0.65 16.43 5.00
N GLN A 108 0.94 17.11 3.90
CA GLN A 108 0.01 17.40 2.81
C GLN A 108 0.41 16.65 1.54
N TYR A 109 -0.48 16.66 0.55
CA TYR A 109 -0.20 16.01 -0.75
C TYR A 109 1.06 16.57 -1.41
N GLU A 110 1.29 17.88 -1.31
CA GLU A 110 2.42 18.58 -1.91
C GLU A 110 3.77 18.20 -1.27
N ASP A 111 3.76 17.55 -0.10
CA ASP A 111 4.96 17.07 0.58
C ASP A 111 5.47 15.72 0.04
N ILE A 112 4.68 15.07 -0.83
CA ILE A 112 4.90 13.72 -1.31
C ILE A 112 5.28 13.79 -2.79
N ALA A 113 6.55 13.56 -3.11
CA ALA A 113 7.04 13.49 -4.48
C ALA A 113 7.35 12.04 -4.88
N ILE A 114 6.78 11.60 -6.01
CA ILE A 114 7.10 10.32 -6.64
C ILE A 114 7.95 10.60 -7.88
N LEU A 115 9.25 10.32 -7.79
CA LEU A 115 10.22 10.57 -8.85
C LEU A 115 10.39 9.34 -9.74
N ASN A 116 10.64 9.58 -11.03
CA ASN A 116 10.95 8.53 -12.01
C ASN A 116 9.85 7.46 -12.18
N TYR A 117 8.58 7.81 -11.95
CA TYR A 117 7.46 6.92 -12.20
C TYR A 117 7.15 6.81 -13.69
N ASP A 118 7.60 5.71 -14.31
CA ASP A 118 7.36 5.39 -15.72
C ASP A 118 6.51 4.12 -15.87
N PRO A 119 5.19 4.16 -15.54
CA PRO A 119 4.32 3.00 -15.62
C PRO A 119 3.93 2.67 -17.06
N HIS A 120 3.53 1.42 -17.29
CA HIS A 120 2.75 1.07 -18.47
C HIS A 120 1.38 1.77 -18.45
N PRO A 121 0.66 1.87 -19.58
CA PRO A 121 -0.66 2.49 -19.62
C PRO A 121 -1.65 1.87 -18.63
N ALA A 122 -2.48 2.71 -18.01
CA ALA A 122 -3.49 2.27 -17.04
C ALA A 122 -4.43 1.22 -17.63
N ILE A 123 -4.82 0.24 -16.82
CA ILE A 123 -5.81 -0.79 -17.17
C ILE A 123 -7.08 -0.50 -16.35
N LYS A 124 -8.21 -0.34 -17.04
CA LYS A 124 -9.50 -0.05 -16.39
C LYS A 124 -10.21 -1.35 -16.04
N ALA A 125 -10.76 -1.44 -14.83
CA ALA A 125 -11.70 -2.50 -14.44
C ALA A 125 -12.80 -1.95 -13.52
N PRO A 126 -14.01 -2.50 -13.58
CA PRO A 126 -15.10 -2.13 -12.68
C PRO A 126 -14.86 -2.67 -11.26
N VAL A 127 -15.22 -1.90 -10.23
CA VAL A 127 -15.21 -2.39 -8.84
C VAL A 127 -16.36 -3.40 -8.67
N ALA A 128 -16.12 -4.52 -7.98
CA ALA A 128 -17.17 -5.41 -7.54
C ALA A 128 -17.92 -4.78 -6.36
N VAL A 129 -19.24 -4.58 -6.52
CA VAL A 129 -20.14 -4.07 -5.46
C VAL A 129 -20.89 -5.23 -4.85
#